data_AF-A0A7X8BZ00-F1
#
_entry.id   AF-A0A7X8BZ00-F1
#
_cell.length_a   1.000
_cell.length_b   1.000
_cell.length_c   1.000
_cell.angle_alpha   90.00
_cell.angle_beta   90.00
_cell.angle_gamma   90.00
#
_symmetry.space_group_name_H-M   'P 1'
#
loop_
_entity.id
_entity.type
_entity.pdbx_description
1 polymer ?
#
loop_
_entity_poly.entity_id
_entity_poly.type
_entity_poly.pdbx_seq_one_letter_code
_entity_poly.pdbx_strand_id
1 'polypeptide(L)'
;MKKTTEKNNTFPISSIRRVKGSRRFVREKVLQILVSHFVSGSDINELIDNIFYRDYKIDSDNEVTETAPKEKTNKILTEEELEELEADAGIDWREEDIKLAHTIINGALAENDFVVEKLKEISKHWRYERISIIDRVLILMAVSEILHCPEIPIKVSINEVVDIAKIYSTDKSTQFINGILDTILTFLMNENKVNKTGRGLK
;
A
#
# COMPACT_ATOMS: atom_id res chain seq x y z
N MET A 1 -48.42 13.38 -36.51
CA MET A 1 -47.53 12.31 -35.99
C MET A 1 -46.43 12.02 -37.00
N LYS A 2 -45.21 12.54 -36.78
CA LYS A 2 -43.95 11.92 -37.21
C LYS A 2 -42.94 12.23 -36.12
N LYS A 3 -42.54 11.17 -35.41
CA LYS A 3 -41.72 11.23 -34.19
C LYS A 3 -40.33 11.77 -34.53
N THR A 4 -39.93 12.76 -33.75
CA THR A 4 -38.54 13.15 -33.48
C THR A 4 -37.79 11.90 -32.99
N THR A 5 -36.79 11.44 -33.74
CA THR A 5 -35.77 10.55 -33.20
C THR A 5 -34.51 11.37 -33.04
N GLU A 6 -34.34 11.87 -31.82
CA GLU A 6 -33.07 12.35 -31.29
C GLU A 6 -32.01 11.29 -31.58
N LYS A 7 -30.97 11.67 -32.33
CA LYS A 7 -29.73 10.90 -32.37
C LYS A 7 -29.11 11.04 -30.99
N ASN A 8 -29.32 10.03 -30.15
CA ASN A 8 -28.57 9.81 -28.93
C ASN A 8 -27.08 9.90 -29.25
N ASN A 9 -26.49 11.04 -28.92
CA ASN A 9 -25.06 11.28 -28.94
C ASN A 9 -24.48 10.61 -27.68
N THR A 10 -24.66 9.29 -27.57
CA THR A 10 -24.03 8.50 -26.52
C THR A 10 -22.61 8.24 -27.01
N PHE A 11 -21.71 9.19 -26.74
CA PHE A 11 -20.30 8.85 -26.63
C PHE A 11 -20.22 7.60 -25.76
N PRO A 12 -19.61 6.49 -26.21
CA PRO A 12 -19.33 5.39 -25.31
C PRO A 12 -18.29 5.96 -24.35
N ILE A 13 -18.72 6.34 -23.16
CA ILE A 13 -17.81 6.60 -22.04
C ILE A 13 -16.87 5.40 -22.06
N SER A 14 -15.60 5.65 -22.31
CA SER A 14 -14.53 4.66 -22.17
C SER A 14 -14.82 3.96 -20.86
N SER A 15 -15.16 2.67 -20.89
CA SER A 15 -15.43 1.94 -19.65
C SER A 15 -14.19 2.08 -18.80
N ILE A 16 -14.24 2.94 -17.76
CA ILE A 16 -13.10 3.22 -16.89
C ILE A 16 -12.72 1.85 -16.34
N ARG A 17 -11.58 1.32 -16.79
CA ARG A 17 -11.12 0.00 -16.39
C ARG A 17 -10.78 0.14 -14.91
N ARG A 18 -11.50 -0.59 -14.04
CA ARG A 18 -11.20 -0.64 -12.61
C ARG A 18 -10.55 -1.97 -12.27
N VAL A 19 -9.52 -1.92 -11.42
CA VAL A 19 -8.84 -3.12 -10.92
C VAL A 19 -9.44 -3.46 -9.56
N LYS A 20 -9.68 -4.75 -9.30
CA LYS A 20 -10.15 -5.20 -7.98
C LYS A 20 -9.02 -5.11 -6.96
N GLY A 21 -9.31 -4.46 -5.83
CA GLY A 21 -8.40 -4.42 -4.69
C GLY A 21 -8.15 -5.81 -4.09
N SER A 22 -6.98 -5.97 -3.48
CA SER A 22 -6.63 -7.14 -2.66
C SER A 22 -5.90 -6.69 -1.39
N ARG A 23 -5.89 -7.53 -0.34
CA ARG A 23 -5.17 -7.21 0.90
C ARG A 23 -3.67 -7.01 0.68
N ARG A 24 -3.07 -7.76 -0.25
CA ARG A 24 -1.66 -7.56 -0.65
C ARG A 24 -1.49 -6.19 -1.30
N PHE A 25 -2.40 -5.81 -2.20
CA PHE A 25 -2.35 -4.52 -2.86
C PHE A 25 -2.58 -3.36 -1.89
N VAL A 26 -3.41 -3.55 -0.85
CA VAL A 26 -3.53 -2.59 0.27
C VAL A 26 -2.17 -2.33 0.90
N ARG A 27 -1.43 -3.39 1.26
CA ARG A 27 -0.10 -3.25 1.88
C ARG A 27 0.88 -2.52 0.97
N GLU A 28 0.88 -2.82 -0.32
CA GLU A 28 1.73 -2.12 -1.28
C GLU A 28 1.41 -0.62 -1.35
N LYS A 29 0.12 -0.24 -1.34
CA LYS A 29 -0.29 1.17 -1.28
C LYS A 29 0.05 1.84 0.05
N VAL A 30 -0.13 1.14 1.17
CA VAL A 30 0.26 1.62 2.49
C VAL A 30 1.78 1.84 2.57
N LEU A 31 2.59 0.95 1.99
CA LEU A 31 4.03 1.14 1.88
C LEU A 31 4.37 2.43 1.13
N GLN A 32 3.75 2.66 -0.04
CA GLN A 32 3.94 3.87 -0.83
C GLN A 32 3.60 5.13 -0.03
N ILE A 33 2.44 5.13 0.64
CA ILE A 33 1.97 6.25 1.48
C ILE A 33 2.94 6.53 2.61
N LEU A 34 3.33 5.51 3.39
CA LEU A 34 4.21 5.69 4.54
C LEU A 34 5.61 6.13 4.11
N VAL A 35 6.18 5.53 3.06
CA VAL A 35 7.48 5.97 2.52
C VAL A 35 7.42 7.42 2.05
N SER A 36 6.39 7.80 1.30
CA SER A 36 6.20 9.20 0.87
C SER A 36 6.05 10.15 2.06
N HIS A 37 5.30 9.76 3.09
CA HIS A 37 5.16 10.54 4.31
C HIS A 37 6.51 10.72 5.04
N PHE A 38 7.27 9.64 5.24
CA PHE A 38 8.54 9.73 5.97
C PHE A 38 9.68 10.40 5.18
N VAL A 39 9.62 10.39 3.85
CA VAL A 39 10.61 11.05 2.99
C VAL A 39 10.28 12.53 2.81
N SER A 40 9.03 12.85 2.51
CA SER A 40 8.62 14.20 2.10
C SER A 40 7.95 15.02 3.21
N GLY A 41 7.48 14.37 4.27
CA GLY A 41 6.72 15.02 5.35
C GLY A 41 5.30 15.45 4.94
N SER A 42 4.78 14.95 3.81
CA SER A 42 3.45 15.29 3.29
C SER A 42 2.34 14.79 4.21
N ASP A 43 1.17 15.45 4.19
CA ASP A 43 0.02 15.04 5.00
C ASP A 43 -0.48 13.65 4.57
N ILE A 44 -0.79 12.81 5.55
CA ILE A 44 -1.12 11.42 5.27
C ILE A 44 -2.51 11.28 4.62
N ASN A 45 -3.45 12.17 4.92
CA ASN A 45 -4.78 12.12 4.34
C ASN A 45 -4.73 12.49 2.86
N GLU A 46 -3.96 13.53 2.52
CA GLU A 46 -3.69 13.89 1.14
C GLU A 46 -3.02 12.74 0.36
N LEU A 47 -2.05 12.06 0.97
CA LEU A 47 -1.41 10.88 0.36
C LEU A 47 -2.39 9.71 0.20
N ILE A 48 -3.30 9.48 1.15
CA ILE A 48 -4.34 8.45 1.04
C ILE A 48 -5.27 8.76 -0.15
N ASP A 49 -5.75 10.00 -0.26
CA ASP A 49 -6.63 10.41 -1.36
C ASP A 49 -5.94 10.23 -2.73
N ASN A 50 -4.68 10.66 -2.83
CA ASN A 50 -3.91 10.60 -4.07
C ASN A 50 -3.44 9.18 -4.44
N ILE A 51 -2.93 8.40 -3.48
CA ILE A 51 -2.27 7.11 -3.75
C ILE A 51 -3.25 5.94 -3.61
N PHE A 52 -4.09 5.94 -2.57
CA PHE A 52 -4.98 4.82 -2.26
C PHE A 52 -6.28 4.89 -3.06
N TYR A 53 -6.95 6.05 -3.04
CA TYR A 53 -8.21 6.25 -3.76
C TYR A 53 -7.99 6.66 -5.23
N ARG A 54 -6.80 7.19 -5.56
CA ARG A 54 -6.49 7.77 -6.88
C ARG A 54 -7.51 8.86 -7.25
N ASP A 55 -7.91 9.67 -6.26
CA ASP A 55 -8.85 10.77 -6.46
C ASP A 55 -8.10 12.00 -6.98
N TYR A 56 -7.75 11.97 -8.27
CA TYR A 56 -7.16 13.12 -8.93
C TYR A 56 -8.25 14.17 -9.14
N LYS A 57 -8.25 15.20 -8.29
CA LYS A 57 -8.99 16.44 -8.56
C LYS A 57 -8.32 17.12 -9.76
N ILE A 58 -8.80 16.81 -10.95
CA ILE A 58 -8.46 17.59 -12.15
C ILE A 58 -9.15 18.94 -11.95
N ASP A 59 -8.37 20.00 -11.71
CA ASP A 59 -8.89 21.36 -11.72
C ASP A 59 -9.64 21.58 -13.05
N SER A 60 -10.93 21.90 -12.95
CA SER A 60 -11.85 22.07 -14.08
C SER A 60 -11.46 23.20 -15.04
N ASP A 61 -10.40 23.94 -14.74
CA ASP A 61 -9.99 25.15 -15.44
C ASP A 61 -8.87 24.92 -16.45
N ASN A 62 -8.28 23.73 -16.48
CA ASN A 62 -7.44 23.29 -17.59
C ASN A 62 -8.27 22.38 -18.50
N GLU A 63 -8.78 22.94 -19.59
CA GLU A 63 -9.23 22.17 -20.75
C GLU A 63 -8.19 21.09 -21.04
N VAL A 64 -8.54 19.84 -20.71
CA VAL A 64 -7.80 18.69 -21.18
C VAL A 64 -8.00 18.69 -22.69
N THR A 65 -7.01 19.19 -23.43
CA THR A 65 -6.95 18.91 -24.87
C THR A 65 -6.95 17.40 -24.99
N GLU A 66 -8.05 16.86 -25.51
CA GLU A 66 -8.21 15.44 -25.84
C GLU A 66 -7.11 15.02 -26.84
N THR A 67 -5.91 14.73 -26.34
CA THR A 67 -4.91 13.97 -27.08
C THR A 67 -4.84 12.57 -26.49
N ALA A 68 -5.99 11.91 -26.42
CA ALA A 68 -6.02 10.46 -26.39
C ALA A 68 -5.46 9.95 -27.73
N PRO A 69 -4.48 9.02 -27.75
CA PRO A 69 -4.16 8.30 -28.96
C PRO A 69 -5.39 7.48 -29.38
N LYS A 70 -6.10 7.99 -30.39
CA LYS A 70 -7.11 7.24 -31.14
C LYS A 70 -6.36 6.16 -31.90
N GLU A 71 -6.42 4.91 -31.44
CA GLU A 71 -6.45 3.73 -32.30
C GLU A 71 -6.63 2.46 -31.46
N LYS A 72 -7.67 1.69 -31.77
CA LYS A 72 -7.74 0.28 -31.36
C LYS A 72 -6.69 -0.47 -32.17
N THR A 73 -5.47 -0.50 -31.67
CA THR A 73 -4.47 -1.41 -32.20
C THR A 73 -4.84 -2.80 -31.67
N ASN A 74 -5.01 -3.78 -32.56
CA ASN A 74 -4.97 -5.20 -32.18
C ASN A 74 -3.52 -5.60 -31.83
N LYS A 75 -2.82 -4.75 -31.09
CA LYS A 75 -1.46 -4.97 -30.60
C LYS A 75 -1.61 -5.76 -29.31
N ILE A 76 -0.97 -6.92 -29.26
CA ILE A 76 -0.74 -7.59 -27.98
C ILE A 76 0.16 -6.63 -27.19
N LEU A 77 -0.39 -6.04 -26.13
CA LEU A 77 0.35 -5.14 -25.27
C LEU A 77 1.52 -5.91 -24.66
N THR A 78 2.66 -5.24 -24.56
CA THR A 78 3.75 -5.73 -23.71
C THR A 78 3.32 -5.68 -22.24
N GLU A 79 3.98 -6.45 -21.36
CA GLU A 79 3.70 -6.41 -19.92
C GLU A 79 3.87 -4.99 -19.37
N GLU A 80 4.88 -4.26 -19.83
CA GLU A 80 5.16 -2.87 -19.41
C GLU A 80 4.06 -1.88 -19.83
N GLU A 81 3.58 -1.95 -21.08
CA GLU A 81 2.47 -1.12 -21.56
C GLU A 81 1.14 -1.44 -20.84
N LEU A 82 0.96 -2.70 -20.42
CA LEU A 82 -0.19 -3.12 -19.64
C LEU A 82 -0.11 -2.59 -18.21
N GLU A 83 1.08 -2.63 -17.59
CA GLU A 83 1.35 -2.07 -16.26
C GLU A 83 1.12 -0.55 -16.22
N GLU A 84 1.57 0.19 -17.24
CA GLU A 84 1.31 1.63 -17.35
C GLU A 84 -0.19 1.95 -17.43
N LEU A 85 -0.95 1.19 -18.24
CA LEU A 85 -2.40 1.38 -18.33
C LEU A 85 -3.14 1.01 -17.03
N GLU A 86 -2.62 0.05 -16.27
CA GLU A 86 -3.16 -0.32 -14.95
C GLU A 86 -2.75 0.67 -13.85
N ALA A 87 -1.68 1.44 -14.06
CA ALA A 87 -1.25 2.51 -13.17
C ALA A 87 -2.28 3.65 -13.08
N ASP A 88 -3.06 3.89 -14.14
CA ASP A 88 -4.09 4.95 -14.20
C ASP A 88 -5.51 4.45 -13.90
N ALA A 89 -5.69 3.12 -13.76
CA ALA A 89 -6.98 2.52 -13.47
C ALA A 89 -7.45 2.82 -12.03
N GLY A 90 -8.71 3.23 -11.86
CA GLY A 90 -9.31 3.35 -10.53
C GLY A 90 -9.37 1.99 -9.82
N ILE A 91 -9.13 1.95 -8.51
CA ILE A 91 -9.15 0.70 -7.75
C ILE A 91 -10.53 0.55 -7.08
N ASP A 92 -11.08 -0.66 -7.11
CA ASP A 92 -12.32 -1.00 -6.41
C ASP A 92 -11.97 -1.72 -5.11
N TRP A 93 -12.04 -0.98 -4.00
CA TRP A 93 -11.70 -1.47 -2.67
C TRP A 93 -12.92 -1.98 -1.91
N ARG A 94 -12.78 -3.11 -1.23
CA ARG A 94 -13.79 -3.55 -0.26
C ARG A 94 -13.68 -2.71 1.00
N GLU A 95 -14.78 -2.57 1.74
CA GLU A 95 -14.81 -1.84 3.01
C GLU A 95 -13.78 -2.39 4.02
N GLU A 96 -13.61 -3.72 4.06
CA GLU A 96 -12.58 -4.37 4.88
C GLU A 96 -11.15 -3.97 4.47
N ASP A 97 -10.90 -3.79 3.18
CA ASP A 97 -9.56 -3.43 2.65
C ASP A 97 -9.24 -1.96 2.97
N ILE A 98 -10.23 -1.08 2.87
CA ILE A 98 -10.13 0.33 3.31
C ILE A 98 -9.82 0.38 4.80
N LYS A 99 -10.60 -0.35 5.62
CA LYS A 99 -10.38 -0.41 7.07
C LYS A 99 -8.99 -0.93 7.42
N LEU A 100 -8.53 -1.97 6.73
CA LEU A 100 -7.18 -2.52 6.89
C LEU A 100 -6.11 -1.45 6.61
N ALA A 101 -6.23 -0.73 5.49
CA ALA A 101 -5.30 0.33 5.12
C ALA A 101 -5.16 1.38 6.23
N HIS A 102 -6.29 1.94 6.67
CA HIS A 102 -6.31 2.94 7.74
C HIS A 102 -5.78 2.39 9.07
N THR A 103 -6.07 1.13 9.39
CA THR A 103 -5.60 0.49 10.63
C THR A 103 -4.08 0.35 10.61
N ILE A 104 -3.51 -0.13 9.50
CA ILE A 104 -2.05 -0.27 9.36
C ILE A 104 -1.37 1.10 9.40
N ILE A 105 -1.91 2.09 8.68
CA ILE A 105 -1.35 3.45 8.63
C ILE A 105 -1.35 4.10 10.03
N ASN A 106 -2.50 4.13 10.70
CA ASN A 106 -2.61 4.77 12.01
C ASN A 106 -1.76 4.05 13.06
N GLY A 107 -1.74 2.71 13.03
CA GLY A 107 -0.87 1.92 13.90
C GLY A 107 0.61 2.16 13.60
N ALA A 108 0.99 2.32 12.32
CA ALA A 108 2.38 2.62 11.95
C ALA A 108 2.81 3.98 12.49
N LEU A 109 1.95 5.00 12.40
CA LEU A 109 2.25 6.31 12.99
C LEU A 109 2.36 6.23 14.53
N ALA A 110 1.47 5.50 15.19
CA ALA A 110 1.47 5.37 16.65
C ALA A 110 2.69 4.59 17.19
N GLU A 111 3.12 3.53 16.49
CA GLU A 111 4.21 2.66 16.93
C GLU A 111 5.57 3.07 16.37
N ASN A 112 5.66 4.15 15.60
CA ASN A 112 6.89 4.58 14.92
C ASN A 112 8.05 4.76 15.91
N ASP A 113 7.84 5.51 16.98
CA ASP A 113 8.91 5.80 17.95
C ASP A 113 9.43 4.54 18.63
N PHE A 114 8.52 3.62 18.98
CA PHE A 114 8.86 2.32 19.53
C PHE A 114 9.72 1.50 18.57
N VAL A 115 9.31 1.41 17.30
CA VAL A 115 10.08 0.66 16.28
C VAL A 115 11.44 1.30 16.02
N VAL A 116 11.51 2.63 15.95
CA VAL A 116 12.77 3.36 15.79
C VAL A 116 13.72 3.12 16.96
N GLU A 117 13.22 3.13 18.19
CA GLU A 117 14.00 2.81 19.39
C GLU A 117 14.54 1.37 19.33
N LYS A 118 13.69 0.39 19.01
CA LYS A 118 14.13 -1.01 18.89
C LYS A 118 15.13 -1.22 17.77
N LEU A 119 14.95 -0.57 16.62
CA LEU A 119 15.92 -0.61 15.53
C LEU A 119 17.29 -0.08 15.97
N LYS A 120 17.32 1.05 16.70
CA LYS A 120 18.57 1.63 17.24
C LYS A 120 19.24 0.72 18.27
N GLU A 121 18.46 0.06 19.13
CA GLU A 121 18.99 -0.89 20.13
C GLU A 121 19.60 -2.13 19.49
N ILE A 122 18.97 -2.68 18.44
CA ILE A 122 19.44 -3.86 17.73
C ILE A 122 20.64 -3.49 16.85
N SER A 123 20.62 -2.30 16.27
CA SER A 123 21.67 -1.80 15.38
C SER A 123 22.83 -1.13 16.14
N LYS A 124 23.17 -1.52 17.38
CA LYS A 124 24.27 -0.88 18.16
C LYS A 124 25.62 -0.75 17.43
N HIS A 125 25.89 -1.59 16.42
CA HIS A 125 27.10 -1.51 15.56
C HIS A 125 26.85 -0.86 14.18
N TRP A 126 25.59 -0.57 13.84
CA TRP A 126 25.13 -0.01 12.58
C TRP A 126 24.33 1.27 12.83
N ARG A 127 24.83 2.40 12.29
CA ARG A 127 24.05 3.64 12.22
C ARG A 127 22.64 3.37 11.67
N TYR A 128 21.60 3.70 12.42
CA TYR A 128 20.18 3.56 12.05
C TYR A 128 19.91 4.19 10.67
N GLU A 129 20.62 5.28 10.37
CA GLU A 129 20.58 6.03 9.12
C GLU A 129 21.02 5.21 7.91
N ARG A 130 21.73 4.08 8.10
CA ARG A 130 22.15 3.18 7.01
C ARG A 130 21.09 2.15 6.64
N ILE A 131 20.03 2.01 7.44
CA ILE A 131 18.93 1.09 7.11
C ILE A 131 18.07 1.77 6.03
N SER A 132 17.77 1.03 4.96
CA SER A 132 16.87 1.52 3.91
C SER A 132 15.58 2.03 4.52
N ILE A 133 15.07 3.15 4.02
CA ILE A 133 13.77 3.67 4.48
C ILE A 133 12.65 2.66 4.21
N ILE A 134 12.73 1.93 3.09
CA ILE A 134 11.78 0.88 2.72
C ILE A 134 11.80 -0.22 3.78
N ASP A 135 12.97 -0.72 4.17
CA ASP A 135 13.09 -1.78 5.19
C ASP A 135 12.54 -1.33 6.56
N ARG A 136 12.80 -0.06 6.94
CA ARG A 136 12.25 0.52 8.18
C ARG A 136 10.73 0.58 8.16
N VAL A 137 10.14 1.05 7.06
CA VAL A 137 8.69 1.13 6.90
C VAL A 137 8.05 -0.24 6.84
N LEU A 138 8.68 -1.22 6.18
CA LEU A 138 8.23 -2.60 6.13
C LEU A 138 8.16 -3.23 7.52
N ILE A 139 9.21 -3.07 8.33
CA ILE A 139 9.23 -3.54 9.73
C ILE A 139 8.12 -2.84 10.53
N LEU A 140 7.96 -1.53 10.35
CA LEU A 140 6.92 -0.75 11.03
C LEU A 140 5.51 -1.23 10.65
N MET A 141 5.25 -1.49 9.37
CA MET A 141 3.98 -2.03 8.90
C MET A 141 3.69 -3.42 9.50
N ALA A 142 4.68 -4.30 9.56
CA ALA A 142 4.53 -5.62 10.19
C ALA A 142 4.16 -5.48 11.68
N VAL A 143 4.85 -4.61 12.41
CA VAL A 143 4.56 -4.35 13.84
C VAL A 143 3.16 -3.78 14.02
N SER A 144 2.78 -2.79 13.21
CA SER A 144 1.44 -2.21 13.21
C SER A 144 0.35 -3.27 12.98
N GLU A 145 0.51 -4.12 11.96
CA GLU A 145 -0.46 -5.18 11.68
C GLU A 145 -0.49 -6.26 12.77
N ILE A 146 0.65 -6.58 13.36
CA ILE A 146 0.74 -7.53 14.49
C ILE A 146 -0.05 -7.02 15.70
N LEU A 147 0.05 -5.72 16.02
CA LEU A 147 -0.57 -5.14 17.21
C LEU A 147 -2.04 -4.76 17.00
N HIS A 148 -2.38 -4.23 15.83
CA HIS A 148 -3.66 -3.57 15.59
C HIS A 148 -4.65 -4.38 14.74
N CYS A 149 -4.21 -5.48 14.09
CA CYS A 149 -5.07 -6.36 13.29
C CYS A 149 -5.21 -7.75 13.94
N PRO A 150 -6.09 -7.91 14.95
CA PRO A 150 -6.20 -9.15 15.73
C PRO A 150 -6.66 -10.37 14.92
N GLU A 151 -7.34 -10.14 13.80
CA GLU A 151 -7.83 -11.18 12.89
C GLU A 151 -6.74 -11.77 11.98
N ILE A 152 -5.58 -11.11 11.84
CA ILE A 152 -4.49 -11.55 10.97
C ILE A 152 -3.43 -12.30 11.79
N PRO A 153 -3.09 -13.54 11.42
CA PRO A 153 -2.01 -14.28 12.09
C PRO A 153 -0.65 -13.60 11.94
N ILE A 154 0.15 -13.64 13.02
CA ILE A 154 1.49 -13.02 13.07
C ILE A 154 2.37 -13.47 11.90
N LYS A 155 2.37 -14.78 11.62
CA LYS A 155 3.15 -15.37 10.52
C LYS A 155 2.72 -14.84 9.14
N VAL A 156 1.44 -14.56 8.96
CA VAL A 156 0.92 -14.00 7.69
C VAL A 156 1.43 -12.57 7.55
N SER A 157 1.33 -11.74 8.58
CA SER A 157 1.83 -10.35 8.54
C SER A 157 3.33 -10.28 8.22
N ILE A 158 4.14 -11.16 8.81
CA ILE A 158 5.59 -11.22 8.53
C ILE A 158 5.85 -11.67 7.08
N ASN A 159 5.19 -12.74 6.63
CA ASN A 159 5.37 -13.25 5.27
C ASN A 159 5.01 -12.22 4.20
N GLU A 160 3.89 -11.51 4.38
CA GLU A 160 3.43 -10.50 3.42
C GLU A 160 4.44 -9.35 3.29
N VAL A 161 4.98 -8.87 4.41
CA VAL A 161 6.00 -7.81 4.41
C VAL A 161 7.30 -8.30 3.78
N VAL A 162 7.71 -9.54 4.04
CA VAL A 162 8.88 -10.16 3.42
C VAL A 162 8.70 -10.30 1.91
N ASP A 163 7.52 -10.71 1.45
CA ASP A 163 7.24 -10.85 0.03
C ASP A 163 7.21 -9.50 -0.69
N ILE A 164 6.75 -8.44 -0.02
CA ILE A 164 6.87 -7.06 -0.53
C ILE A 164 8.36 -6.63 -0.54
N ALA A 165 9.15 -6.98 0.48
CA ALA A 165 10.58 -6.65 0.53
C ALA A 165 11.37 -7.21 -0.66
N LYS A 166 11.00 -8.37 -1.18
CA LYS A 166 11.63 -8.98 -2.37
C LYS A 166 11.44 -8.15 -3.63
N ILE A 167 10.36 -7.36 -3.70
CA ILE A 167 10.04 -6.53 -4.87
C ILE A 167 10.64 -5.13 -4.71
N TYR A 168 10.53 -4.55 -3.51
CA TYR A 168 10.84 -3.14 -3.28
C TYR A 168 12.22 -2.89 -2.63
N SER A 169 12.95 -3.93 -2.22
CA SER A 169 14.21 -3.79 -1.50
C SER A 169 15.30 -4.72 -2.04
N THR A 170 16.37 -4.94 -1.27
CA THR A 170 17.52 -5.75 -1.70
C THR A 170 17.36 -7.23 -1.34
N ASP A 171 18.11 -8.11 -2.02
CA ASP A 171 18.13 -9.55 -1.72
C ASP A 171 18.42 -9.86 -0.24
N LYS A 172 19.24 -9.03 0.42
CA LYS A 172 19.60 -9.19 1.84
C LYS A 172 18.51 -8.69 2.79
N SER A 173 17.57 -7.87 2.32
CA SER A 173 16.54 -7.24 3.15
C SER A 173 15.55 -8.28 3.69
N THR A 174 15.25 -9.34 2.94
CA THR A 174 14.37 -10.44 3.42
C THR A 174 14.89 -11.07 4.71
N GLN A 175 16.19 -11.41 4.76
CA GLN A 175 16.78 -12.02 5.95
C GLN A 175 16.89 -11.02 7.09
N PHE A 176 17.25 -9.77 6.77
CA PHE A 176 17.36 -8.69 7.74
C PHE A 176 16.02 -8.41 8.44
N ILE A 177 14.94 -8.20 7.67
CA ILE A 177 13.60 -7.90 8.18
C ILE A 177 13.12 -9.03 9.09
N ASN A 178 13.26 -10.28 8.68
CA ASN A 178 12.90 -11.43 9.53
C ASN A 178 13.65 -11.41 10.87
N GLY A 179 14.97 -11.24 10.86
CA GLY A 179 15.76 -11.22 12.09
C GLY A 179 15.39 -10.08 13.04
N ILE A 180 15.06 -8.90 12.52
CA ILE A 180 14.55 -7.79 13.33
C ILE A 180 13.17 -8.11 13.90
N LEU A 181 12.25 -8.60 13.06
CA LEU A 181 10.89 -8.90 13.48
C LEU A 181 10.83 -10.01 14.52
N ASP A 182 11.69 -11.04 14.44
CA ASP A 182 11.79 -12.08 15.46
C ASP A 182 12.18 -11.48 16.83
N THR A 183 13.11 -10.52 16.82
CA THR A 183 13.57 -9.84 18.04
C THR A 183 12.46 -8.96 18.63
N ILE A 184 11.80 -8.15 17.79
CA ILE A 184 10.68 -7.30 18.22
C ILE A 184 9.51 -8.16 18.71
N LEU A 185 9.19 -9.25 18.01
CA LEU A 185 8.10 -10.13 18.37
C LEU A 185 8.32 -10.77 19.74
N THR A 186 9.53 -11.24 20.02
CA THR A 186 9.91 -11.78 21.33
C THR A 186 9.64 -10.74 22.43
N PHE A 187 9.99 -9.47 22.20
CA PHE A 187 9.70 -8.39 23.13
C PHE A 187 8.19 -8.15 23.30
N LEU A 188 7.44 -8.06 22.21
CA LEU A 188 5.99 -7.81 22.25
C LEU A 188 5.22 -8.94 22.94
N MET A 189 5.67 -10.19 22.78
CA MET A 189 5.12 -11.35 23.48
C MET A 189 5.42 -11.31 24.98
N ASN A 190 6.65 -10.97 25.38
CA ASN A 190 7.03 -10.86 26.79
C ASN A 190 6.25 -9.76 27.53
N GLU A 191 5.94 -8.66 26.84
CA GLU A 191 5.14 -7.56 27.36
C GLU A 191 3.61 -7.80 27.28
N ASN A 192 3.17 -8.98 26.80
CA ASN A 192 1.77 -9.33 26.58
C ASN A 192 0.99 -8.29 25.73
N LYS A 193 1.66 -7.65 24.77
CA LYS A 193 1.05 -6.63 23.88
C LYS A 193 0.31 -7.24 22.70
N VAL A 194 0.58 -8.50 22.36
CA VAL A 194 0.03 -9.16 21.17
C VAL A 194 -1.30 -9.85 21.51
N ASN A 195 -2.39 -9.29 21.00
CA ASN A 195 -3.74 -9.85 21.16
C ASN A 195 -4.29 -10.30 19.79
N LYS A 196 -4.31 -11.61 19.54
CA LYS A 196 -4.82 -12.19 18.29
C LYS A 196 -6.07 -13.03 18.53
N THR A 197 -7.11 -12.85 17.70
CA THR A 197 -8.45 -13.44 17.89
C THR A 197 -8.95 -14.30 16.71
N GLY A 198 -8.15 -14.48 15.65
CA GLY A 198 -8.48 -15.31 14.48
C GLY A 198 -8.25 -16.84 14.62
N ARG A 199 -8.60 -17.61 13.59
CA ARG A 199 -8.37 -19.07 13.54
C ARG A 199 -6.89 -19.39 13.24
N GLY A 200 -6.33 -20.39 13.92
CA GLY A 200 -4.93 -20.83 13.75
C GLY A 200 -3.90 -20.09 14.61
N LEU A 201 -4.35 -19.52 15.74
CA LEU A 201 -3.58 -18.64 16.63
C LEU A 201 -3.21 -19.30 17.98
N LYS A 202 -3.20 -20.62 18.04
CA LYS A 202 -2.62 -21.42 19.12
C LYS A 202 -1.52 -22.31 18.56
#